data_AF-A0A371D2Y5-F1
#
_entry.id   AF-A0A371D2Y5-F1
#
_cell.length_a   1.000
_cell.length_b   1.000
_cell.length_c   1.000
_cell.angle_alpha   90.00
_cell.angle_beta   90.00
_cell.angle_gamma   90.00
#
_symmetry.space_group_name_H-M   'P 1'
#
loop_
_entity.id
_entity.type
_entity.pdbx_description
1 polymer ?
#
loop_
_entity_poly.entity_id
_entity_poly.type
_entity_poly.pdbx_seq_one_letter_code
_entity_poly.pdbx_strand_id
1 'polypeptide(L)'
;MPLDILVEIFSLLHPRDLVNLARTLRDFRTFLMSRDSAPFWRAARKQVDGLPDCPPFLSEPAYANLVFFTHCHGCARPNGSNVVVWSFAVRYCAKCKGDHIRRWVGDQDARKSAELSLLRDGRIQEVEQRLRDEGWGKDLDWHDGAALGIIKAMKSVCRPHKLTDRAWSTIRKDATQVLEKHRDYRLCEERVNELQPRFTLLFGVVALWLKAHDPPWTAETDWYPSFADFALMSAFRDSIDVPAETGFQDDALLKMQSHIPDLVNTWREECKAAILKIITDGLGSLPNSVDPLSLAVATLDCVFCSYKGLRWPQVLAHRCLRGRRNLDPDAAAKNPYRQAVLIARDRLETWYMWDSEAFVFNPSLKRTRAVIEACGKDPDTATYEEMESCGVRVFCSDCLRHCEALDWKMAARSQVRHQTGCSASFKLLNAEDTAKALELEAFQWSQPANARLRDANTVYGCRHCHDRDHGKYITWHSAMEHFIEDVTIDAKFDVDYYVHTDNEPYMPTPIRIYSQGRRQASKLATNAAVQEKAAFVSSSI
;
A
#
# COMPACT_ATOMS: atom_id res chain seq x y z
N MET A 1 12.19 11.71 91.36
CA MET A 1 11.19 11.01 92.18
C MET A 1 11.41 9.51 92.00
N PRO A 2 11.40 8.70 93.07
CA PRO A 2 11.51 7.25 92.96
C PRO A 2 10.45 6.65 92.01
N LEU A 3 10.84 5.63 91.24
CA LEU A 3 10.02 5.07 90.15
C LEU A 3 8.79 4.32 90.68
N ASP A 4 8.93 3.65 91.81
CA ASP A 4 7.88 2.99 92.59
C ASP A 4 6.76 3.96 92.99
N ILE A 5 7.12 5.16 93.46
CA ILE A 5 6.13 6.21 93.79
C ILE A 5 5.42 6.70 92.53
N LEU A 6 6.14 6.86 91.41
CA LEU A 6 5.54 7.26 90.13
C LEU A 6 4.58 6.18 89.60
N VAL A 7 4.92 4.90 89.72
CA VAL A 7 4.06 3.78 89.31
C VAL A 7 2.79 3.72 90.14
N GLU A 8 2.87 3.95 91.45
CA GLU A 8 1.69 4.01 92.33
C GLU A 8 0.79 5.19 91.94
N ILE A 9 1.36 6.38 91.76
CA ILE A 9 0.62 7.56 91.29
C ILE A 9 -0.06 7.27 89.95
N PHE A 10 0.68 6.75 88.97
CA PHE A 10 0.13 6.46 87.64
C PHE A 10 -0.92 5.36 87.66
N SER A 11 -0.80 4.36 88.55
CA SER A 11 -1.81 3.33 88.74
C SER A 11 -3.14 3.93 89.17
N LEU A 12 -3.13 5.04 89.91
CA LEU A 12 -4.31 5.74 90.44
C LEU A 12 -4.87 6.84 89.50
N LEU A 13 -4.23 7.11 88.37
CA LEU A 13 -4.71 8.10 87.40
C LEU A 13 -5.76 7.49 86.47
N HIS A 14 -6.67 8.33 85.98
CA HIS A 14 -7.60 7.92 84.94
C HIS A 14 -6.81 7.60 83.64
N PRO A 15 -7.15 6.54 82.87
CA PRO A 15 -6.37 6.16 81.68
C PRO A 15 -6.24 7.28 80.64
N ARG A 16 -7.24 8.17 80.54
CA ARG A 16 -7.17 9.39 79.71
C ARG A 16 -6.00 10.29 80.11
N ASP A 17 -5.76 10.46 81.40
CA ASP A 17 -4.72 11.33 81.93
C ASP A 17 -3.34 10.71 81.73
N LEU A 18 -3.24 9.38 81.84
CA LEU A 18 -2.02 8.66 81.46
C LEU A 18 -1.68 8.85 79.98
N VAL A 19 -2.67 8.80 79.08
CA VAL A 19 -2.42 9.07 77.64
C VAL A 19 -2.01 10.52 77.43
N ASN A 20 -2.62 11.47 78.16
CA ASN A 20 -2.25 12.88 78.07
C ASN A 20 -0.83 13.13 78.60
N LEU A 21 -0.47 12.53 79.74
CA LEU A 21 0.88 12.62 80.33
C LEU A 21 1.94 12.03 79.38
N ALA A 22 1.63 10.93 78.71
CA ALA A 22 2.49 10.36 77.68
C ALA A 22 2.65 11.26 76.44
N ARG A 23 1.83 12.30 76.26
CA ARG A 23 1.94 13.27 75.16
C ARG A 23 2.70 14.54 75.55
N THR A 24 2.94 14.80 76.83
CA THR A 24 3.58 16.05 77.29
C THR A 24 5.10 15.99 77.27
N LEU A 25 5.72 14.87 77.66
CA LEU A 25 7.17 14.71 77.76
C LEU A 25 7.65 13.41 77.13
N ARG A 26 8.84 13.45 76.49
CA ARG A 26 9.43 12.29 75.81
C ARG A 26 9.70 11.14 76.77
N ASP A 27 10.21 11.43 77.96
CA ASP A 27 10.54 10.40 78.97
C ASP A 27 9.29 9.70 79.49
N PHE A 28 8.22 10.46 79.76
CA PHE A 28 6.92 9.89 80.10
C PHE A 28 6.31 9.09 78.95
N ARG A 29 6.46 9.52 77.70
CA ARG A 29 6.03 8.73 76.55
C ARG A 29 6.75 7.38 76.49
N THR A 30 8.08 7.39 76.61
CA THR A 30 8.91 6.18 76.57
C THR A 30 8.54 5.22 77.70
N PHE A 31 8.34 5.75 78.91
CA PHE A 31 7.98 4.96 80.07
C PHE A 31 6.54 4.44 79.99
N LEU A 32 5.54 5.30 79.81
CA LEU A 32 4.13 4.93 79.83
C LEU A 32 3.71 4.05 78.65
N MET A 33 4.39 4.13 77.51
CA MET A 33 4.07 3.29 76.33
C MET A 33 4.87 1.97 76.29
N SER A 34 5.71 1.70 77.30
CA SER A 34 6.44 0.43 77.43
C SER A 34 5.50 -0.75 77.72
N ARG A 35 5.93 -1.97 77.34
CA ARG A 35 5.21 -3.21 77.69
C ARG A 35 5.21 -3.46 79.20
N ASP A 36 6.28 -3.07 79.89
CA ASP A 36 6.43 -3.23 81.35
C ASP A 36 5.43 -2.38 82.13
N SER A 37 4.81 -1.40 81.46
CA SER A 37 3.83 -0.49 82.02
C SER A 37 2.41 -1.07 82.05
N ALA A 38 2.18 -2.19 81.35
CA ALA A 38 0.86 -2.82 81.25
C ALA A 38 0.20 -3.18 82.60
N PRO A 39 0.90 -3.60 83.67
CA PRO A 39 0.28 -3.85 84.98
C PRO A 39 -0.38 -2.61 85.58
N PHE A 40 0.28 -1.45 85.55
CA PHE A 40 -0.30 -0.24 86.12
C PHE A 40 -1.34 0.42 85.21
N TRP A 41 -1.22 0.28 83.89
CA TRP A 41 -2.31 0.65 82.99
C TRP A 41 -3.58 -0.19 83.21
N ARG A 42 -3.43 -1.50 83.49
CA ARG A 42 -4.54 -2.37 83.91
C ARG A 42 -5.14 -1.91 85.23
N ALA A 43 -4.31 -1.54 86.20
CA ALA A 43 -4.77 -1.00 87.48
C ALA A 43 -5.56 0.31 87.31
N ALA A 44 -5.05 1.23 86.49
CA ALA A 44 -5.72 2.49 86.13
C ALA A 44 -7.04 2.27 85.40
N ARG A 45 -7.11 1.31 84.46
CA ARG A 45 -8.34 0.96 83.74
C ARG A 45 -9.43 0.44 84.68
N LYS A 46 -9.06 -0.43 85.63
CA LYS A 46 -10.01 -1.03 86.59
C LYS A 46 -10.67 -0.03 87.53
N GLN A 47 -10.15 1.20 87.62
CA GLN A 47 -10.77 2.27 88.40
C GLN A 47 -11.91 2.98 87.67
N VAL A 48 -12.07 2.73 86.37
CA VAL A 48 -13.18 3.29 85.59
C VAL A 48 -14.36 2.34 85.67
N ASP A 49 -15.38 2.73 86.42
CA ASP A 49 -16.58 1.92 86.61
C ASP A 49 -17.32 1.66 85.27
N GLY A 50 -17.78 0.42 85.09
CA GLY A 50 -18.48 -0.03 83.88
C GLY A 50 -17.63 -0.18 82.60
N LEU A 51 -16.30 0.01 82.65
CA LEU A 51 -15.45 -0.14 81.47
C LEU A 51 -15.03 -1.62 81.25
N PRO A 52 -15.27 -2.21 80.04
CA PRO A 52 -14.88 -3.58 79.76
C PRO A 52 -13.37 -3.84 79.82
N ASP A 53 -13.00 -5.12 79.88
CA ASP A 53 -11.61 -5.53 79.73
C ASP A 53 -11.03 -5.17 78.37
N CYS A 54 -9.75 -4.78 78.36
CA CYS A 54 -9.02 -4.48 77.14
C CYS A 54 -9.00 -5.74 76.24
N PRO A 55 -9.47 -5.66 74.99
CA PRO A 55 -9.42 -6.78 74.06
C PRO A 55 -7.98 -7.33 73.91
N PRO A 56 -7.79 -8.65 73.76
CA PRO A 56 -6.46 -9.28 73.79
C PRO A 56 -5.53 -8.86 72.64
N PHE A 57 -6.09 -8.31 71.56
CA PHE A 57 -5.35 -7.79 70.41
C PHE A 57 -4.99 -6.29 70.51
N LEU A 58 -5.35 -5.62 71.62
CA LEU A 58 -5.00 -4.22 71.91
C LEU A 58 -4.08 -4.11 73.11
N SER A 59 -3.20 -3.10 73.09
CA SER A 59 -2.48 -2.68 74.30
C SER A 59 -3.36 -1.74 75.12
N GLU A 60 -3.16 -1.73 76.45
CA GLU A 60 -3.92 -0.86 77.35
C GLU A 60 -3.84 0.64 76.98
N PRO A 61 -2.68 1.21 76.58
CA PRO A 61 -2.63 2.59 76.09
C PRO A 61 -3.40 2.81 74.79
N ALA A 62 -3.42 1.83 73.88
CA ALA A 62 -4.18 1.90 72.62
C ALA A 62 -5.68 1.80 72.87
N TYR A 63 -6.11 0.94 73.80
CA TYR A 63 -7.49 0.83 74.25
C TYR A 63 -7.96 2.11 74.95
N ALA A 64 -7.15 2.66 75.85
CA ALA A 64 -7.42 3.95 76.47
C ALA A 64 -7.51 5.08 75.42
N ASN A 65 -6.65 5.08 74.41
CA ASN A 65 -6.72 6.03 73.31
C ASN A 65 -8.02 5.90 72.49
N LEU A 66 -8.47 4.67 72.23
CA LEU A 66 -9.67 4.37 71.45
C LEU A 66 -10.96 4.74 72.18
N VAL A 67 -11.03 4.42 73.49
CA VAL A 67 -12.21 4.63 74.34
C VAL A 67 -12.35 6.11 74.72
N PHE A 68 -11.26 6.75 75.19
CA PHE A 68 -11.35 8.07 75.83
C PHE A 68 -11.07 9.25 74.91
N PHE A 69 -10.65 9.02 73.66
CA PHE A 69 -10.41 10.11 72.70
C PHE A 69 -11.27 9.94 71.44
N THR A 70 -11.74 11.08 70.92
CA THR A 70 -12.68 11.16 69.80
C THR A 70 -12.01 11.57 68.48
N HIS A 71 -10.68 11.58 68.41
CA HIS A 71 -9.97 11.94 67.19
C HIS A 71 -10.04 10.81 66.15
N CYS A 72 -10.01 11.19 64.88
CA CYS A 72 -9.92 10.24 63.78
C CYS A 72 -8.54 9.59 63.77
N HIS A 73 -8.45 8.27 63.79
CA HIS A 73 -7.20 7.51 63.69
C HIS A 73 -6.56 7.57 62.28
N GLY A 74 -7.31 8.03 61.27
CA GLY A 74 -6.82 8.16 59.90
C GLY A 74 -6.23 9.53 59.57
N CYS A 75 -6.78 10.61 60.14
CA CYS A 75 -6.35 12.00 59.84
C CYS A 75 -6.07 12.85 61.08
N ALA A 76 -6.09 12.26 62.28
CA ALA A 76 -5.87 12.89 63.58
C ALA A 76 -6.81 14.06 63.94
N ARG A 77 -7.79 14.41 63.10
CA ARG A 77 -8.73 15.50 63.39
C ARG A 77 -9.53 15.21 64.67
N PRO A 78 -9.68 16.18 65.58
CA PRO A 78 -10.51 16.04 66.77
C PRO A 78 -11.99 15.89 66.38
N ASN A 79 -12.78 15.28 67.27
CA ASN A 79 -14.24 15.06 67.07
C ASN A 79 -14.60 14.40 65.73
N GLY A 80 -13.78 13.45 65.28
CA GLY A 80 -13.94 12.82 63.97
C GLY A 80 -15.17 11.91 63.86
N SER A 81 -15.52 11.19 64.93
CA SER A 81 -16.71 10.31 65.03
C SER A 81 -16.88 9.83 66.48
N ASN A 82 -18.10 9.73 67.02
CA ASN A 82 -18.33 9.11 68.34
C ASN A 82 -18.44 7.58 68.29
N VAL A 83 -18.51 6.99 67.08
CA VAL A 83 -18.65 5.55 66.89
C VAL A 83 -17.28 4.89 66.71
N VAL A 84 -17.00 3.89 67.54
CA VAL A 84 -15.86 2.98 67.41
C VAL A 84 -16.22 1.86 66.44
N VAL A 85 -15.35 1.55 65.48
CA VAL A 85 -15.48 0.37 64.62
C VAL A 85 -14.69 -0.78 65.26
N TRP A 86 -15.34 -1.51 66.16
CA TRP A 86 -14.70 -2.52 67.01
C TRP A 86 -13.96 -3.61 66.25
N SER A 87 -14.47 -4.06 65.10
CA SER A 87 -13.82 -5.08 64.24
C SER A 87 -12.43 -4.69 63.75
N PHE A 88 -12.11 -3.40 63.76
CA PHE A 88 -10.82 -2.87 63.36
C PHE A 88 -10.15 -2.06 64.50
N ALA A 89 -10.80 -1.96 65.67
CA ALA A 89 -10.37 -1.14 66.81
C ALA A 89 -9.91 0.28 66.45
N VAL A 90 -10.64 0.94 65.54
CA VAL A 90 -10.35 2.30 65.08
C VAL A 90 -11.58 3.20 65.15
N ARG A 91 -11.30 4.50 65.22
CA ARG A 91 -12.29 5.56 65.05
C ARG A 91 -11.94 6.36 63.81
N TYR A 92 -12.79 6.34 62.79
CA TYR A 92 -12.61 7.14 61.58
C TYR A 92 -13.72 8.17 61.44
N CYS A 93 -13.38 9.37 60.96
CA CYS A 93 -14.39 10.30 60.46
C CYS A 93 -15.03 9.76 59.18
N ALA A 94 -16.20 10.29 58.81
CA ALA A 94 -16.94 9.83 57.63
C ALA A 94 -16.07 9.78 56.36
N LYS A 95 -15.20 10.79 56.16
CA LYS A 95 -14.23 10.84 55.06
C LYS A 95 -13.23 9.68 55.13
N CYS A 96 -12.49 9.54 56.24
CA CYS A 96 -11.49 8.47 56.38
C CYS A 96 -12.11 7.07 56.33
N LYS A 97 -13.32 6.89 56.87
CA LYS A 97 -14.07 5.63 56.76
C LYS A 97 -14.39 5.31 55.30
N GLY A 98 -14.91 6.28 54.55
CA GLY A 98 -15.18 6.15 53.11
C GLY A 98 -13.92 5.87 52.29
N ASP A 99 -12.82 6.56 52.59
CA ASP A 99 -11.51 6.35 51.95
C ASP A 99 -10.99 4.93 52.19
N HIS A 100 -11.05 4.44 53.43
CA HIS A 100 -10.63 3.08 53.77
C HIS A 100 -11.47 2.00 53.08
N ILE A 101 -12.80 2.17 53.06
CA ILE A 101 -13.70 1.23 52.37
C ILE A 101 -13.42 1.22 50.86
N ARG A 102 -13.27 2.40 50.24
CA ARG A 102 -12.94 2.50 48.80
C ARG A 102 -11.62 1.81 48.46
N ARG A 103 -10.58 2.02 49.27
CA ARG A 103 -9.28 1.34 49.09
C ARG A 103 -9.42 -0.16 49.20
N TRP A 104 -10.12 -0.66 50.23
CA TRP A 104 -10.32 -2.09 50.40
C TRP A 104 -11.09 -2.71 49.22
N VAL A 105 -12.15 -2.06 48.73
CA VAL A 105 -12.87 -2.52 47.52
C VAL A 105 -11.92 -2.55 46.32
N GLY A 106 -11.15 -1.47 46.10
CA GLY A 106 -10.15 -1.40 45.03
C GLY A 106 -9.09 -2.51 45.12
N ASP A 107 -8.58 -2.81 46.32
CA ASP A 107 -7.61 -3.87 46.55
C ASP A 107 -8.21 -5.26 46.28
N GLN A 108 -9.48 -5.49 46.65
CA GLN A 108 -10.17 -6.74 46.37
C GLN A 108 -10.40 -6.94 44.86
N ASP A 109 -10.83 -5.89 44.17
CA ASP A 109 -11.05 -5.93 42.71
C ASP A 109 -9.72 -6.12 41.97
N ALA A 110 -8.65 -5.46 42.41
CA ALA A 110 -7.30 -5.65 41.87
C ALA A 110 -6.80 -7.08 42.06
N ARG A 111 -6.99 -7.68 43.24
CA ARG A 111 -6.63 -9.09 43.51
C ARG A 111 -7.39 -10.06 42.62
N LYS A 112 -8.71 -9.90 42.51
CA LYS A 112 -9.53 -10.73 41.62
C LYS A 112 -9.12 -10.57 40.16
N SER A 113 -8.85 -9.34 39.72
CA SER A 113 -8.38 -9.07 38.36
C SER A 113 -7.03 -9.75 38.07
N ALA A 114 -6.10 -9.70 39.03
CA ALA A 114 -4.81 -10.37 38.92
C ALA A 114 -4.95 -11.90 38.86
N GLU A 115 -5.81 -12.49 39.69
CA GLU A 115 -6.10 -13.93 39.67
C GLU A 115 -6.69 -14.36 38.32
N LEU A 116 -7.66 -13.60 37.80
CA LEU A 116 -8.24 -13.84 36.48
C LEU A 116 -7.20 -13.68 35.37
N SER A 117 -6.25 -12.75 35.49
CA SER A 117 -5.15 -12.58 34.52
C SER A 117 -4.25 -13.81 34.51
N LEU A 118 -3.81 -14.29 35.68
CA LEU A 118 -2.98 -15.48 35.79
C LEU A 118 -3.64 -16.71 35.15
N LEU A 119 -4.96 -16.88 35.33
CA LEU A 119 -5.71 -17.95 34.69
C LEU A 119 -5.78 -17.82 33.16
N ARG A 120 -5.90 -16.60 32.63
CA ARG A 120 -5.88 -16.34 31.18
C ARG A 120 -4.50 -16.61 30.60
N ASP A 121 -3.46 -16.12 31.27
CA ASP A 121 -2.07 -16.28 30.83
C ASP A 121 -1.67 -17.76 30.83
N GLY A 122 -2.02 -18.50 31.87
CA GLY A 122 -1.78 -19.95 31.94
C GLY A 122 -2.53 -20.71 30.83
N ARG A 123 -3.79 -20.35 30.55
CA ARG A 123 -4.55 -20.95 29.44
C ARG A 123 -3.94 -20.62 28.07
N ILE A 124 -3.51 -19.39 27.86
CA ILE A 124 -2.83 -18.95 26.63
C ILE A 124 -1.55 -19.76 26.42
N GLN A 125 -0.73 -19.92 27.47
CA GLN A 125 0.50 -20.70 27.41
C GLN A 125 0.23 -22.17 27.08
N GLU A 126 -0.82 -22.77 27.68
CA GLU A 126 -1.21 -24.15 27.37
C GLU A 126 -1.65 -24.32 25.91
N VAL A 127 -2.43 -23.37 25.38
CA VAL A 127 -2.83 -23.35 23.96
C VAL A 127 -1.61 -23.22 23.05
N GLU A 128 -0.70 -22.29 23.34
CA GLU A 128 0.53 -22.09 22.57
C GLU A 128 1.39 -23.36 22.56
N GLN A 129 1.59 -23.99 23.72
CA GLN A 129 2.37 -25.22 23.82
C GLN A 129 1.77 -26.37 23.01
N ARG A 130 0.45 -26.60 23.12
CA ARG A 130 -0.20 -27.67 22.33
C ARG A 130 -0.08 -27.44 20.83
N LEU A 131 -0.17 -26.19 20.36
CA LEU A 131 0.05 -25.87 18.94
C LEU A 131 1.51 -26.11 18.52
N ARG A 132 2.48 -25.79 19.38
CA ARG A 132 3.91 -26.10 19.13
C ARG A 132 4.15 -27.60 19.05
N ASP A 133 3.56 -28.38 19.95
CA ASP A 133 3.66 -29.84 20.00
C ASP A 133 3.05 -30.49 18.73
N GLU A 134 2.04 -29.86 18.13
CA GLU A 134 1.46 -30.26 16.84
C GLU A 134 2.29 -29.81 15.61
N GLY A 135 3.45 -29.19 15.82
CA GLY A 135 4.39 -28.81 14.75
C GLY A 135 4.18 -27.40 14.18
N TRP A 136 3.35 -26.56 14.80
CA TRP A 136 3.10 -25.18 14.33
C TRP A 136 4.13 -24.16 14.81
N GLY A 137 5.21 -24.57 15.46
CA GLY A 137 6.20 -23.66 16.06
C GLY A 137 6.72 -22.59 15.10
N LYS A 138 7.15 -22.97 13.88
CA LYS A 138 7.63 -22.01 12.87
C LYS A 138 6.56 -20.98 12.45
N ASP A 139 5.32 -21.43 12.30
CA ASP A 139 4.20 -20.58 11.89
C ASP A 139 3.78 -19.62 13.02
N LEU A 140 3.92 -20.05 14.27
CA LEU A 140 3.64 -19.25 15.47
C LEU A 140 4.69 -18.15 15.70
N ASP A 141 5.95 -18.43 15.38
CA ASP A 141 7.08 -17.51 15.63
C ASP A 141 7.30 -16.52 14.46
N TRP A 142 6.73 -16.81 13.28
CA TRP A 142 6.89 -15.99 12.08
C TRP A 142 6.28 -14.59 12.23
N HIS A 143 6.96 -13.59 11.64
CA HIS A 143 6.58 -12.17 11.65
C HIS A 143 6.28 -11.64 13.08
N ASP A 144 7.22 -11.83 14.00
CA ASP A 144 7.16 -11.44 15.42
C ASP A 144 5.91 -11.97 16.16
N GLY A 145 5.48 -13.17 15.78
CA GLY A 145 4.35 -13.84 16.41
C GLY A 145 2.99 -13.27 16.03
N ALA A 146 2.83 -12.74 14.81
CA ALA A 146 1.57 -12.17 14.32
C ALA A 146 0.39 -13.17 14.45
N ALA A 147 0.57 -14.42 14.02
CA ALA A 147 -0.44 -15.48 14.14
C ALA A 147 -0.78 -15.76 15.61
N LEU A 148 0.26 -15.86 16.46
CA LEU A 148 0.12 -16.08 17.88
C LEU A 148 -0.63 -14.92 18.57
N GLY A 149 -0.42 -13.68 18.14
CA GLY A 149 -1.15 -12.50 18.59
C GLY A 149 -2.65 -12.59 18.30
N ILE A 150 -3.03 -13.02 17.09
CA ILE A 150 -4.43 -13.25 16.70
C ILE A 150 -5.07 -14.35 17.57
N ILE A 151 -4.38 -15.47 17.75
CA ILE A 151 -4.85 -16.60 18.56
C ILE A 151 -5.01 -16.18 20.03
N LYS A 152 -4.04 -15.45 20.57
CA LYS A 152 -4.07 -14.91 21.94
C LYS A 152 -5.24 -13.98 22.19
N ALA A 153 -5.78 -13.32 21.16
CA ALA A 153 -6.94 -12.44 21.25
C ALA A 153 -8.30 -13.16 21.06
N MET A 154 -8.31 -14.44 20.69
CA MET A 154 -9.56 -15.18 20.48
C MET A 154 -10.34 -15.32 21.80
N LYS A 155 -11.65 -15.03 21.76
CA LYS A 155 -12.54 -15.11 22.93
C LYS A 155 -12.61 -16.50 23.57
N SER A 156 -12.34 -17.56 22.80
CA SER A 156 -12.26 -18.95 23.28
C SER A 156 -10.95 -19.23 24.03
N VAL A 157 -9.89 -18.48 23.72
CA VAL A 157 -8.55 -18.58 24.30
C VAL A 157 -8.41 -17.70 25.54
N CYS A 158 -8.88 -16.45 25.56
CA CYS A 158 -8.71 -15.53 26.71
C CYS A 158 -9.68 -15.77 27.90
N ARG A 159 -10.22 -16.99 28.07
CA ARG A 159 -11.15 -17.29 29.16
C ARG A 159 -10.39 -17.61 30.46
N PRO A 160 -10.80 -17.09 31.63
CA PRO A 160 -10.12 -17.32 32.90
C PRO A 160 -10.50 -18.69 33.51
N HIS A 161 -10.38 -19.77 32.74
CA HIS A 161 -10.69 -21.13 33.17
C HIS A 161 -9.67 -22.11 32.58
N LYS A 162 -9.42 -23.22 33.28
CA LYS A 162 -8.52 -24.27 32.80
C LYS A 162 -8.95 -24.81 31.44
N LEU A 163 -7.99 -25.14 30.59
CA LEU A 163 -8.27 -25.76 29.30
C LEU A 163 -8.74 -27.20 29.50
N THR A 164 -9.85 -27.55 28.85
CA THR A 164 -10.40 -28.91 28.80
C THR A 164 -10.27 -29.43 27.38
N ASP A 165 -10.21 -30.75 27.18
CA ASP A 165 -10.01 -31.33 25.85
C ASP A 165 -11.16 -31.03 24.88
N ARG A 166 -12.39 -30.92 25.41
CA ARG A 166 -13.55 -30.47 24.61
C ARG A 166 -13.41 -29.01 24.17
N ALA A 167 -12.92 -28.12 25.04
CA ALA A 167 -12.69 -26.73 24.67
C ALA A 167 -11.50 -26.61 23.71
N TRP A 168 -10.48 -27.46 23.88
CA TRP A 168 -9.34 -27.56 23.00
C TRP A 168 -9.76 -27.90 21.57
N SER A 169 -10.69 -28.84 21.35
CA SER A 169 -11.08 -29.20 19.98
C SER A 169 -11.67 -28.02 19.19
N THR A 170 -12.43 -27.14 19.85
CA THR A 170 -12.97 -25.92 19.22
C THR A 170 -11.85 -24.91 18.95
N ILE A 171 -11.00 -24.64 19.95
CA ILE A 171 -9.88 -23.71 19.81
C ILE A 171 -8.92 -24.15 18.72
N ARG A 172 -8.59 -25.44 18.69
CA ARG A 172 -7.71 -26.06 17.69
C ARG A 172 -8.22 -25.79 16.28
N LYS A 173 -9.50 -26.01 16.01
CA LYS A 173 -10.09 -25.77 14.68
C LYS A 173 -9.89 -24.31 14.23
N ASP A 174 -10.24 -23.35 15.08
CA ASP A 174 -10.15 -21.92 14.74
C ASP A 174 -8.69 -21.45 14.63
N ALA A 175 -7.82 -21.93 15.54
CA ALA A 175 -6.40 -21.62 15.54
C ALA A 175 -5.69 -22.20 14.32
N THR A 176 -6.00 -23.45 13.93
CA THR A 176 -5.42 -24.09 12.75
C THR A 176 -5.79 -23.33 11.47
N GLN A 177 -7.00 -22.81 11.32
CA GLN A 177 -7.36 -21.98 10.15
C GLN A 177 -6.51 -20.71 10.04
N VAL A 178 -6.24 -20.05 11.17
CA VAL A 178 -5.33 -18.89 11.19
C VAL A 178 -3.91 -19.32 10.82
N LEU A 179 -3.45 -20.44 11.39
CA LEU A 179 -2.09 -20.93 11.16
C LEU A 179 -1.87 -21.45 9.74
N GLU A 180 -2.85 -22.09 9.12
CA GLU A 180 -2.79 -22.52 7.71
C GLU A 180 -2.58 -21.31 6.80
N LYS A 181 -3.37 -20.25 6.99
CA LYS A 181 -3.21 -19.01 6.23
C LYS A 181 -1.82 -18.39 6.43
N HIS A 182 -1.32 -18.34 7.66
CA HIS A 182 0.02 -17.81 7.95
C HIS A 182 1.15 -18.71 7.44
N ARG A 183 0.95 -20.04 7.42
CA ARG A 183 1.86 -21.00 6.85
C ARG A 183 2.02 -20.78 5.36
N ASP A 184 0.93 -20.54 4.64
CA ASP A 184 0.98 -20.25 3.20
C ASP A 184 1.82 -18.99 2.92
N TYR A 185 1.64 -17.93 3.71
CA TYR A 185 2.47 -16.72 3.60
C TYR A 185 3.94 -16.98 3.95
N ARG A 186 4.23 -17.69 5.04
CA ARG A 186 5.61 -18.03 5.44
C ARG A 186 6.30 -18.87 4.38
N LEU A 187 5.66 -19.93 3.88
CA LEU A 187 6.23 -20.79 2.84
C LEU A 187 6.43 -20.01 1.53
N CYS A 188 5.53 -19.09 1.20
CA CYS A 188 5.74 -18.17 0.08
C CYS A 188 6.99 -17.30 0.28
N GLU A 189 7.16 -16.70 1.46
CA GLU A 189 8.33 -15.87 1.77
C GLU A 189 9.63 -16.68 1.78
N GLU A 190 9.64 -17.86 2.40
CA GLU A 190 10.76 -18.80 2.38
C GLU A 190 11.15 -19.16 0.95
N ARG A 191 10.18 -19.48 0.10
CA ARG A 191 10.41 -19.75 -1.33
C ARG A 191 10.96 -18.54 -2.07
N VAL A 192 10.45 -17.34 -1.81
CA VAL A 192 10.95 -16.10 -2.42
C VAL A 192 12.41 -15.87 -2.03
N ASN A 193 12.75 -16.05 -0.76
CA ASN A 193 14.10 -15.87 -0.26
C ASN A 193 15.06 -16.95 -0.78
N GLU A 194 14.59 -18.20 -0.95
CA GLU A 194 15.36 -19.29 -1.57
C GLU A 194 15.69 -18.98 -3.04
N LEU A 195 14.74 -18.44 -3.80
CA LEU A 195 14.90 -18.14 -5.21
C LEU A 195 15.67 -16.82 -5.44
N GLN A 196 15.76 -15.94 -4.45
CA GLN A 196 16.36 -14.61 -4.59
C GLN A 196 17.79 -14.64 -5.15
N PRO A 197 18.73 -15.48 -4.68
CA PRO A 197 20.07 -15.53 -5.26
C PRO A 197 20.06 -15.97 -6.73
N ARG A 198 19.17 -16.90 -7.10
CA ARG A 198 19.00 -17.40 -8.47
C ARG A 198 18.47 -16.31 -9.39
N PHE A 199 17.52 -15.50 -8.91
CA PHE A 199 17.01 -14.33 -9.62
C PHE A 199 18.09 -13.25 -9.80
N THR A 200 18.92 -13.00 -8.79
CA THR A 200 20.06 -12.08 -8.92
C THR A 200 21.05 -12.56 -9.99
N LEU A 201 21.31 -13.86 -10.07
CA LEU A 201 22.16 -14.43 -11.12
C LEU A 201 21.53 -14.26 -12.51
N LEU A 202 20.23 -14.57 -12.68
CA LEU A 202 19.51 -14.36 -13.94
C LEU A 202 19.58 -12.89 -14.37
N PHE A 203 19.32 -11.97 -13.45
CA PHE A 203 19.41 -10.53 -13.72
C PHE A 203 20.80 -10.14 -14.22
N GLY A 204 21.86 -10.67 -13.58
CA GLY A 204 23.24 -10.46 -14.03
C GLY A 204 23.50 -10.98 -15.44
N VAL A 205 23.02 -12.20 -15.77
CA VAL A 205 23.17 -12.81 -17.10
C VAL A 205 22.48 -11.96 -18.18
N VAL A 206 21.23 -11.55 -17.95
CA VAL A 206 20.47 -10.72 -18.89
C VAL A 206 21.10 -9.33 -19.02
N ALA A 207 21.50 -8.70 -17.92
CA ALA A 207 22.13 -7.38 -17.93
C ALA A 207 23.48 -7.38 -18.66
N LEU A 208 24.29 -8.44 -18.52
CA LEU A 208 25.55 -8.59 -19.25
C LEU A 208 25.32 -8.78 -20.75
N TRP A 209 24.30 -9.55 -21.13
CA TRP A 209 23.92 -9.70 -22.54
C TRP A 209 23.41 -8.39 -23.16
N LEU A 210 22.58 -7.63 -22.44
CA LEU A 210 22.12 -6.31 -22.90
C LEU A 210 23.30 -5.34 -23.06
N LYS A 211 24.19 -5.25 -22.06
CA LYS A 211 25.38 -4.40 -22.10
C LYS A 211 26.40 -4.79 -23.19
N ALA A 212 26.36 -6.03 -23.69
CA ALA A 212 27.20 -6.45 -24.80
C ALA A 212 26.73 -5.85 -26.14
N HIS A 213 25.51 -5.30 -26.22
CA HIS A 213 25.07 -4.52 -27.37
C HIS A 213 25.62 -3.10 -27.25
N ASP A 214 26.20 -2.57 -28.33
CA ASP A 214 26.69 -1.20 -28.40
C ASP A 214 25.87 -0.37 -29.42
N PRO A 215 25.03 0.59 -28.98
CA PRO A 215 24.72 0.93 -27.60
C PRO A 215 23.54 0.11 -27.05
N PRO A 216 23.49 -0.15 -25.73
CA PRO A 216 22.58 -1.16 -25.16
C PRO A 216 21.11 -0.75 -25.13
N TRP A 217 20.81 0.56 -25.13
CA TRP A 217 19.45 1.08 -24.97
C TRP A 217 19.01 1.87 -26.19
N THR A 218 18.37 1.21 -27.15
CA THR A 218 17.77 1.78 -28.37
C THR A 218 16.24 1.65 -28.34
N ALA A 219 15.58 2.33 -29.29
CA ALA A 219 14.18 2.06 -29.64
C ALA A 219 13.89 0.60 -30.00
N GLU A 220 14.87 -0.16 -30.51
CA GLU A 220 14.71 -1.59 -30.79
C GLU A 220 14.71 -2.42 -29.49
N THR A 221 15.59 -2.07 -28.55
CA THR A 221 15.69 -2.78 -27.26
C THR A 221 14.53 -2.46 -26.31
N ASP A 222 13.75 -1.40 -26.56
CA ASP A 222 12.48 -1.13 -25.85
C ASP A 222 11.50 -2.31 -25.95
N TRP A 223 11.63 -3.11 -27.01
CA TRP A 223 10.77 -4.26 -27.27
C TRP A 223 11.31 -5.56 -26.69
N TYR A 224 12.42 -5.53 -25.95
CA TYR A 224 12.99 -6.74 -25.37
C TYR A 224 12.22 -7.17 -24.09
N PRO A 225 12.27 -8.47 -23.74
CA PRO A 225 11.66 -8.97 -22.51
C PRO A 225 12.32 -8.32 -21.28
N SER A 226 11.52 -8.08 -20.24
CA SER A 226 12.04 -7.68 -18.94
C SER A 226 12.68 -8.87 -18.19
N PHE A 227 13.37 -8.59 -17.10
CA PHE A 227 13.81 -9.63 -16.14
C PHE A 227 12.66 -10.57 -15.76
N ALA A 228 11.47 -10.03 -15.49
CA ALA A 228 10.32 -10.83 -15.06
C ALA A 228 9.81 -11.72 -16.20
N ASP A 229 9.87 -11.26 -17.45
CA ASP A 229 9.52 -12.06 -18.62
C ASP A 229 10.48 -13.24 -18.76
N PHE A 230 11.80 -12.99 -18.72
CA PHE A 230 12.81 -14.05 -18.75
C PHE A 230 12.61 -15.07 -17.62
N ALA A 231 12.37 -14.62 -16.40
CA ALA A 231 12.17 -15.50 -15.26
C ALA A 231 10.93 -16.41 -15.41
N LEU A 232 9.95 -16.01 -16.23
CA LEU A 232 8.73 -16.78 -16.47
C LEU A 232 8.81 -17.70 -17.70
N MET A 233 9.76 -17.50 -18.60
CA MET A 233 10.03 -18.42 -19.72
C MET A 233 10.41 -19.79 -19.17
N SER A 234 9.85 -20.86 -19.74
CA SER A 234 10.12 -22.24 -19.30
C SER A 234 11.62 -22.56 -19.27
N ALA A 235 12.37 -22.11 -20.28
CA ALA A 235 13.81 -22.32 -20.37
C ALA A 235 14.58 -21.88 -19.10
N PHE A 236 14.24 -20.71 -18.54
CA PHE A 236 14.86 -20.21 -17.31
C PHE A 236 14.16 -20.73 -16.07
N ARG A 237 12.83 -20.77 -16.08
CA ARG A 237 12.02 -21.23 -14.96
C ARG A 237 12.37 -22.65 -14.55
N ASP A 238 12.53 -23.57 -15.49
CA ASP A 238 12.82 -24.97 -15.19
C ASP A 238 14.19 -25.15 -14.51
N SER A 239 15.12 -24.22 -14.76
CA SER A 239 16.43 -24.17 -14.11
C SER A 239 16.41 -23.45 -12.74
N ILE A 240 15.52 -22.46 -12.58
CA ILE A 240 15.43 -21.62 -11.37
C ILE A 240 14.50 -22.24 -10.33
N ASP A 241 13.35 -22.77 -10.73
CA ASP A 241 12.26 -23.29 -9.89
C ASP A 241 12.53 -24.72 -9.38
N VAL A 242 13.80 -25.09 -9.20
CA VAL A 242 14.20 -26.40 -8.66
C VAL A 242 14.11 -26.45 -7.12
N PRO A 243 13.84 -27.61 -6.51
CA PRO A 243 13.92 -27.77 -5.06
C PRO A 243 15.34 -27.54 -4.52
N ALA A 244 15.47 -26.99 -3.31
CA ALA A 244 16.75 -26.71 -2.66
C ALA A 244 17.67 -27.95 -2.59
N GLU A 245 17.08 -29.13 -2.44
CA GLU A 245 17.79 -30.42 -2.33
C GLU A 245 18.50 -30.85 -3.61
N THR A 246 18.04 -30.37 -4.77
CA THR A 246 18.56 -30.77 -6.09
C THR A 246 19.87 -30.04 -6.41
N GLY A 247 20.19 -28.96 -5.68
CA GLY A 247 21.38 -28.14 -5.88
C GLY A 247 21.30 -27.28 -7.14
N PHE A 248 21.10 -25.97 -6.95
CA PHE A 248 21.10 -25.00 -8.05
C PHE A 248 22.47 -24.97 -8.75
N GLN A 249 22.46 -25.01 -10.09
CA GLN A 249 23.67 -25.08 -10.92
C GLN A 249 23.91 -23.73 -11.62
N ASP A 250 24.73 -22.86 -11.02
CA ASP A 250 25.06 -21.54 -11.56
C ASP A 250 25.55 -21.62 -13.01
N ASP A 251 26.41 -22.59 -13.32
CA ASP A 251 26.98 -22.83 -14.65
C ASP A 251 25.93 -23.12 -15.72
N ALA A 252 24.81 -23.76 -15.35
CA ALA A 252 23.73 -24.05 -16.29
C ALA A 252 23.05 -22.74 -16.73
N LEU A 253 22.77 -21.84 -15.76
CA LEU A 253 22.16 -20.55 -16.04
C LEU A 253 23.11 -19.62 -16.83
N LEU A 254 24.40 -19.64 -16.52
CA LEU A 254 25.41 -18.87 -17.25
C LEU A 254 25.53 -19.32 -18.72
N LYS A 255 25.50 -20.64 -18.98
CA LYS A 255 25.53 -21.20 -20.35
C LYS A 255 24.31 -20.81 -21.19
N MET A 256 23.19 -20.45 -20.55
CA MET A 256 22.01 -19.97 -21.28
C MET A 256 22.22 -18.61 -21.95
N GLN A 257 23.28 -17.86 -21.61
CA GLN A 257 23.55 -16.56 -22.22
C GLN A 257 23.63 -16.60 -23.75
N SER A 258 24.20 -17.68 -24.33
CA SER A 258 24.29 -17.84 -25.79
C SER A 258 22.95 -18.08 -26.46
N HIS A 259 21.93 -18.51 -25.71
CA HIS A 259 20.59 -18.78 -26.23
C HIS A 259 19.61 -17.61 -26.05
N ILE A 260 20.02 -16.52 -25.37
CA ILE A 260 19.15 -15.37 -25.13
C ILE A 260 18.56 -14.79 -26.42
N PRO A 261 19.31 -14.59 -27.53
CA PRO A 261 18.74 -14.07 -28.76
C PRO A 261 17.56 -14.91 -29.30
N ASP A 262 17.68 -16.23 -29.27
CA ASP A 262 16.63 -17.15 -29.71
C ASP A 262 15.40 -17.10 -28.78
N LEU A 263 15.64 -16.98 -27.47
CA LEU A 263 14.58 -16.84 -26.47
C LEU A 263 13.83 -15.52 -26.61
N VAL A 264 14.52 -14.41 -26.89
CA VAL A 264 13.91 -13.10 -27.17
C VAL A 264 13.01 -13.17 -28.40
N ASN A 265 13.48 -13.82 -29.47
CA ASN A 265 12.68 -14.01 -30.68
C ASN A 265 11.45 -14.88 -30.42
N THR A 266 11.61 -15.98 -29.68
CA THR A 266 10.51 -16.88 -29.32
C THR A 266 9.45 -16.14 -28.53
N TRP A 267 9.84 -15.42 -27.47
CA TRP A 267 8.94 -14.61 -26.66
C TRP A 267 8.23 -13.54 -27.49
N ARG A 268 8.95 -12.87 -28.41
CA ARG A 268 8.36 -11.86 -29.28
C ARG A 268 7.26 -12.45 -30.17
N GLU A 269 7.48 -13.63 -30.75
CA GLU A 269 6.47 -14.31 -31.55
C GLU A 269 5.28 -14.80 -30.70
N GLU A 270 5.50 -15.23 -29.46
CA GLU A 270 4.41 -15.55 -28.52
C GLU A 270 3.56 -14.31 -28.20
N CYS A 271 4.19 -13.17 -27.88
CA CYS A 271 3.49 -11.90 -27.68
C CYS A 271 2.74 -11.47 -28.94
N LYS A 272 3.36 -11.60 -30.12
CA LYS A 272 2.74 -11.28 -31.41
C LYS A 272 1.51 -12.13 -31.65
N ALA A 273 1.57 -13.45 -31.38
CA ALA A 273 0.45 -14.35 -31.53
C ALA A 273 -0.72 -14.00 -30.59
N ALA A 274 -0.42 -13.62 -29.34
CA ALA A 274 -1.44 -13.16 -28.39
C ALA A 274 -2.14 -11.86 -28.88
N ILE A 275 -1.38 -10.89 -29.39
CA ILE A 275 -1.91 -9.65 -29.96
C ILE A 275 -2.72 -9.92 -31.24
N LEU A 276 -2.21 -10.77 -32.12
CA LEU A 276 -2.89 -11.17 -33.35
C LEU A 276 -4.24 -11.82 -33.03
N LYS A 277 -4.30 -12.66 -32.00
CA LYS A 277 -5.55 -13.26 -31.53
C LYS A 277 -6.56 -12.19 -31.10
N ILE A 278 -6.16 -11.22 -30.27
CA ILE A 278 -7.03 -10.12 -29.84
C ILE A 278 -7.61 -9.34 -31.04
N ILE A 279 -6.76 -9.06 -32.04
CA ILE A 279 -7.16 -8.31 -33.24
C ILE A 279 -8.09 -9.13 -34.13
N THR A 280 -7.76 -10.39 -34.38
CA THR A 280 -8.56 -11.28 -35.25
C THR A 280 -9.91 -11.64 -34.64
N ASP A 281 -9.96 -11.91 -33.33
CA ASP A 281 -11.22 -12.13 -32.60
C ASP A 281 -12.14 -10.89 -32.68
N GLY A 282 -11.55 -9.69 -32.67
CA GLY A 282 -12.29 -8.43 -32.77
C GLY A 282 -12.69 -8.02 -34.19
N LEU A 283 -11.93 -8.40 -35.21
CA LEU A 283 -12.23 -8.12 -36.62
C LEU A 283 -13.20 -9.14 -37.23
N GLY A 284 -13.16 -10.39 -36.78
CA GLY A 284 -13.90 -11.49 -37.41
C GLY A 284 -13.22 -11.99 -38.69
N SER A 285 -14.01 -12.25 -39.74
CA SER A 285 -13.50 -12.81 -41.00
C SER A 285 -12.79 -11.75 -41.83
N LEU A 286 -11.51 -11.98 -42.12
CA LEU A 286 -10.68 -11.13 -43.00
C LEU A 286 -10.33 -11.85 -44.31
N PRO A 287 -10.01 -11.11 -45.39
CA PRO A 287 -9.42 -11.69 -46.59
C PRO A 287 -8.05 -12.33 -46.28
N ASN A 288 -7.81 -13.55 -46.77
CA ASN A 288 -6.58 -14.31 -46.50
C ASN A 288 -5.27 -13.63 -46.95
N SER A 289 -5.35 -12.61 -47.82
CA SER A 289 -4.18 -11.92 -48.39
C SER A 289 -3.67 -10.73 -47.57
N VAL A 290 -4.34 -10.38 -46.46
CA VAL A 290 -4.03 -9.16 -45.69
C VAL A 290 -3.42 -9.53 -44.35
N ASP A 291 -2.29 -8.92 -44.00
CA ASP A 291 -1.73 -9.01 -42.64
C ASP A 291 -2.61 -8.20 -41.67
N PRO A 292 -3.29 -8.84 -40.70
CA PRO A 292 -4.18 -8.13 -39.78
C PRO A 292 -3.46 -7.04 -38.97
N LEU A 293 -2.16 -7.17 -38.68
CA LEU A 293 -1.40 -6.17 -37.93
C LEU A 293 -1.12 -4.90 -38.74
N SER A 294 -1.10 -5.02 -40.07
CA SER A 294 -0.87 -3.89 -40.98
C SER A 294 -2.09 -2.98 -41.13
N LEU A 295 -3.30 -3.49 -40.88
CA LEU A 295 -4.56 -2.79 -41.09
C LEU A 295 -4.68 -1.51 -40.28
N ALA A 296 -5.20 -0.42 -40.85
CA ALA A 296 -5.39 0.84 -40.15
C ALA A 296 -6.28 0.70 -38.90
N VAL A 297 -7.28 -0.19 -38.96
CA VAL A 297 -8.18 -0.52 -37.84
C VAL A 297 -7.53 -1.33 -36.71
N ALA A 298 -6.36 -1.93 -36.95
CA ALA A 298 -5.63 -2.78 -36.01
C ALA A 298 -4.93 -1.97 -34.91
N THR A 299 -5.75 -1.43 -34.01
CA THR A 299 -5.30 -0.63 -32.88
C THR A 299 -5.79 -1.21 -31.56
N LEU A 300 -5.02 -0.95 -30.51
CA LEU A 300 -5.25 -1.45 -29.16
C LEU A 300 -5.28 -0.28 -28.18
N ASP A 301 -6.22 -0.33 -27.25
CA ASP A 301 -6.28 0.61 -26.15
C ASP A 301 -5.81 -0.07 -24.87
N CYS A 302 -5.02 0.65 -24.07
CA CYS A 302 -4.66 0.19 -22.74
C CYS A 302 -5.86 0.39 -21.79
N VAL A 303 -6.13 -0.62 -20.96
CA VAL A 303 -7.20 -0.55 -19.94
C VAL A 303 -6.77 0.19 -18.66
N PHE A 304 -5.46 0.38 -18.48
CA PHE A 304 -4.87 0.96 -17.26
C PHE A 304 -4.51 2.45 -17.40
N CYS A 305 -4.51 3.00 -18.60
CA CYS A 305 -4.21 4.42 -18.82
C CYS A 305 -5.06 5.03 -19.94
N SER A 306 -4.88 6.33 -20.16
CA SER A 306 -5.58 7.07 -21.21
C SER A 306 -5.01 6.86 -22.60
N TYR A 307 -3.92 6.11 -22.76
CA TYR A 307 -3.27 5.90 -24.04
C TYR A 307 -4.20 5.09 -24.97
N LYS A 308 -4.39 5.61 -26.19
CA LYS A 308 -5.25 5.02 -27.23
C LYS A 308 -4.46 4.73 -28.48
N GLY A 309 -4.89 3.74 -29.24
CA GLY A 309 -4.36 3.52 -30.59
C GLY A 309 -2.96 2.89 -30.65
N LEU A 310 -2.56 2.10 -29.65
CA LEU A 310 -1.31 1.32 -29.67
C LEU A 310 -1.34 0.32 -30.82
N ARG A 311 -0.16 0.02 -31.38
CA ARG A 311 0.00 -0.94 -32.47
C ARG A 311 1.09 -1.95 -32.16
N TRP A 312 1.16 -3.04 -32.92
CA TRP A 312 2.34 -3.90 -32.90
C TRP A 312 3.53 -3.20 -33.59
N PRO A 313 4.78 -3.32 -33.11
CA PRO A 313 5.24 -3.95 -31.86
C PRO A 313 5.26 -3.02 -30.64
N GLN A 314 4.81 -1.76 -30.77
CA GLN A 314 4.83 -0.74 -29.72
C GLN A 314 4.21 -1.20 -28.37
N VAL A 315 3.20 -2.06 -28.41
CA VAL A 315 2.60 -2.68 -27.20
C VAL A 315 3.60 -3.39 -26.29
N LEU A 316 4.76 -3.82 -26.81
CA LEU A 316 5.83 -4.43 -26.01
C LEU A 316 6.54 -3.42 -25.11
N ALA A 317 6.60 -2.15 -25.50
CA ALA A 317 7.26 -1.12 -24.70
C ALA A 317 6.31 -0.40 -23.75
N HIS A 318 4.99 -0.60 -23.86
CA HIS A 318 4.00 0.25 -23.21
C HIS A 318 4.13 0.31 -21.67
N ARG A 319 4.14 1.53 -21.09
CA ARG A 319 4.43 1.77 -19.67
C ARG A 319 3.59 1.04 -18.65
N CYS A 320 2.31 0.78 -18.93
CA CYS A 320 1.46 0.03 -18.01
C CYS A 320 1.87 -1.44 -17.87
N LEU A 321 2.73 -1.95 -18.77
CA LEU A 321 3.35 -3.27 -18.71
C LEU A 321 4.80 -3.24 -18.25
N ARG A 322 5.34 -2.06 -17.92
CA ARG A 322 6.74 -1.87 -17.53
C ARG A 322 6.93 -1.12 -16.21
N GLY A 323 5.85 -0.61 -15.61
CA GLY A 323 5.85 0.05 -14.31
C GLY A 323 5.36 -0.82 -13.14
N ARG A 324 5.45 -0.31 -11.91
CA ARG A 324 4.98 -1.01 -10.70
C ARG A 324 3.47 -1.25 -10.77
N ARG A 325 3.04 -2.49 -10.53
CA ARG A 325 1.66 -2.84 -10.15
C ARG A 325 1.62 -3.31 -8.71
N ASN A 326 0.52 -3.04 -8.02
CA ASN A 326 0.28 -3.59 -6.69
C ASN A 326 0.22 -5.11 -6.78
N LEU A 327 0.99 -5.78 -5.93
CA LEU A 327 0.89 -7.21 -5.70
C LEU A 327 -0.48 -7.51 -5.08
N ASP A 328 -1.25 -8.43 -5.69
CA ASP A 328 -2.40 -9.02 -5.03
C ASP A 328 -1.88 -10.03 -3.99
N PRO A 329 -2.06 -9.80 -2.69
CA PRO A 329 -1.58 -10.71 -1.64
C PRO A 329 -2.20 -12.10 -1.73
N ASP A 330 -3.41 -12.23 -2.29
CA ASP A 330 -4.12 -13.51 -2.41
C ASP A 330 -3.70 -14.29 -3.67
N ALA A 331 -3.10 -13.62 -4.67
CA ALA A 331 -2.51 -14.28 -5.84
C ALA A 331 -1.23 -15.07 -5.47
N ALA A 332 -0.52 -14.65 -4.41
CA ALA A 332 0.70 -15.29 -3.91
C ALA A 332 0.50 -16.77 -3.55
N ALA A 333 -0.61 -17.09 -2.89
CA ALA A 333 -0.94 -18.46 -2.49
C ALA A 333 -1.24 -19.38 -3.69
N LYS A 334 -1.70 -18.82 -4.82
CA LYS A 334 -2.05 -19.59 -6.02
C LYS A 334 -0.86 -19.89 -6.92
N ASN A 335 0.14 -18.99 -6.94
CA ASN A 335 1.34 -19.16 -7.77
C ASN A 335 2.59 -18.59 -7.07
N PRO A 336 3.21 -19.37 -6.15
CA PRO A 336 4.35 -18.93 -5.35
C PRO A 336 5.55 -18.50 -6.19
N TYR A 337 5.82 -19.18 -7.32
CA TYR A 337 6.91 -18.82 -8.22
C TYR A 337 6.69 -17.45 -8.87
N ARG A 338 5.50 -17.20 -9.44
CA ARG A 338 5.16 -15.91 -10.03
C ARG A 338 5.24 -14.78 -9.00
N GLN A 339 4.81 -15.04 -7.76
CA GLN A 339 4.97 -14.08 -6.68
C GLN A 339 6.44 -13.78 -6.37
N ALA A 340 7.28 -14.81 -6.34
CA ALA A 340 8.71 -14.66 -6.14
C ALA A 340 9.37 -13.82 -7.24
N VAL A 341 8.99 -14.04 -8.51
CA VAL A 341 9.43 -13.19 -9.63
C VAL A 341 9.05 -11.72 -9.40
N LEU A 342 7.81 -11.46 -8.96
CA LEU A 342 7.33 -10.09 -8.74
C LEU A 342 8.04 -9.38 -7.57
N ILE A 343 8.31 -10.10 -6.48
CA ILE A 343 9.08 -9.56 -5.33
C ILE A 343 10.54 -9.31 -5.73
N ALA A 344 11.16 -10.25 -6.44
CA ALA A 344 12.52 -10.08 -6.94
C ALA A 344 12.62 -8.88 -7.88
N ARG A 345 11.63 -8.70 -8.77
CA ARG A 345 11.50 -7.55 -9.66
C ARG A 345 11.45 -6.23 -8.90
N ASP A 346 10.66 -6.13 -7.82
CA ASP A 346 10.58 -4.92 -6.99
C ASP A 346 11.89 -4.65 -6.22
N ARG A 347 12.60 -5.69 -5.76
CA ARG A 347 13.92 -5.58 -5.10
C ARG A 347 15.04 -5.18 -6.06
N LEU A 348 14.97 -5.64 -7.31
CA LEU A 348 15.92 -5.34 -8.38
C LEU A 348 15.57 -4.05 -9.15
N GLU A 349 14.44 -3.40 -8.81
CA GLU A 349 13.94 -2.18 -9.47
C GLU A 349 13.79 -2.32 -10.99
N THR A 350 13.38 -3.51 -11.46
CA THR A 350 13.22 -3.81 -12.88
C THR A 350 11.77 -3.63 -13.37
N TRP A 351 11.58 -3.68 -14.69
CA TRP A 351 10.26 -3.58 -15.32
C TRP A 351 9.34 -4.77 -15.01
N TYR A 352 8.03 -4.52 -15.09
CA TYR A 352 7.02 -5.56 -14.97
C TYR A 352 7.03 -6.50 -16.19
N MET A 353 6.46 -7.70 -16.02
CA MET A 353 6.25 -8.64 -17.12
C MET A 353 5.19 -8.13 -18.10
N TRP A 354 5.32 -8.54 -19.35
CA TRP A 354 4.32 -8.28 -20.38
C TRP A 354 3.06 -9.13 -20.16
N ASP A 355 1.91 -8.55 -20.46
CA ASP A 355 0.60 -9.19 -20.29
C ASP A 355 -0.40 -8.67 -21.32
N SER A 356 -0.89 -9.57 -22.18
CA SER A 356 -1.85 -9.24 -23.22
C SER A 356 -3.20 -8.76 -22.68
N GLU A 357 -3.58 -9.13 -21.46
CA GLU A 357 -4.86 -8.75 -20.85
C GLU A 357 -4.96 -7.24 -20.58
N ALA A 358 -3.84 -6.51 -20.67
CA ALA A 358 -3.83 -5.05 -20.55
C ALA A 358 -4.46 -4.31 -21.73
N PHE A 359 -4.76 -5.01 -22.83
CA PHE A 359 -5.19 -4.39 -24.07
C PHE A 359 -6.58 -4.83 -24.48
N VAL A 360 -7.34 -3.88 -25.02
CA VAL A 360 -8.62 -4.14 -25.68
C VAL A 360 -8.56 -3.71 -27.13
N PHE A 361 -9.11 -4.53 -28.02
CA PHE A 361 -9.17 -4.24 -29.44
C PHE A 361 -10.11 -3.06 -29.72
N ASN A 362 -9.58 -2.04 -30.39
CA ASN A 362 -10.24 -0.86 -30.93
C ASN A 362 -11.71 -0.67 -30.48
N PRO A 363 -11.96 -0.12 -29.27
CA PRO A 363 -13.31 0.08 -28.75
C PRO A 363 -14.16 1.01 -29.64
N SER A 364 -13.52 1.78 -30.52
CA SER A 364 -14.14 2.70 -31.47
C SER A 364 -14.14 2.13 -32.91
N LEU A 365 -14.10 0.81 -33.09
CA LEU A 365 -13.98 0.16 -34.42
C LEU A 365 -15.00 0.68 -35.44
N LYS A 366 -16.28 0.74 -35.06
CA LYS A 366 -17.36 1.24 -35.94
C LYS A 366 -17.07 2.66 -36.45
N ARG A 367 -16.54 3.51 -35.58
CA ARG A 367 -16.16 4.88 -35.93
C ARG A 367 -14.93 4.88 -36.84
N THR A 368 -13.90 4.13 -36.48
CA THR A 368 -12.67 4.00 -37.27
C THR A 368 -12.98 3.56 -38.70
N ARG A 369 -13.85 2.57 -38.89
CA ARG A 369 -14.32 2.12 -40.21
C ARG A 369 -15.00 3.23 -41.00
N ALA A 370 -15.97 3.93 -40.40
CA ALA A 370 -16.67 5.02 -41.05
C ALA A 370 -15.74 6.16 -41.48
N VAL A 371 -14.67 6.43 -40.71
CA VAL A 371 -13.65 7.41 -41.08
C VAL A 371 -12.84 6.93 -42.28
N ILE A 372 -12.37 5.68 -42.28
CA ILE A 372 -11.61 5.11 -43.40
C ILE A 372 -12.45 5.11 -44.68
N GLU A 373 -13.74 4.75 -44.60
CA GLU A 373 -14.70 4.85 -45.71
C GLU A 373 -14.86 6.29 -46.19
N ALA A 374 -14.97 7.26 -45.28
CA ALA A 374 -15.05 8.68 -45.62
C ALA A 374 -13.77 9.20 -46.31
N CYS A 375 -12.61 8.59 -46.02
CA CYS A 375 -11.36 8.83 -46.73
C CYS A 375 -11.29 8.15 -48.11
N GLY A 376 -12.33 7.41 -48.52
CA GLY A 376 -12.41 6.71 -49.80
C GLY A 376 -11.59 5.42 -49.86
N LYS A 377 -11.33 4.81 -48.70
CA LYS A 377 -10.57 3.55 -48.55
C LYS A 377 -11.47 2.45 -48.00
N ASP A 378 -11.08 1.20 -48.24
CA ASP A 378 -11.79 0.03 -47.69
C ASP A 378 -11.24 -0.31 -46.29
N PRO A 379 -12.04 -0.27 -45.22
CA PRO A 379 -11.56 -0.57 -43.87
C PRO A 379 -11.06 -2.00 -43.65
N ASP A 380 -11.43 -2.93 -44.52
CA ASP A 380 -11.01 -4.34 -44.43
C ASP A 380 -9.67 -4.64 -45.10
N THR A 381 -9.14 -3.68 -45.87
CA THR A 381 -7.84 -3.84 -46.57
C THR A 381 -6.89 -2.66 -46.37
N ALA A 382 -7.39 -1.48 -45.99
CA ALA A 382 -6.58 -0.29 -45.84
C ALA A 382 -5.52 -0.47 -44.76
N THR A 383 -4.25 -0.32 -45.13
CA THR A 383 -3.14 -0.39 -44.18
C THR A 383 -2.96 0.92 -43.44
N TYR A 384 -2.29 0.87 -42.29
CA TYR A 384 -1.94 2.07 -41.55
C TYR A 384 -1.07 3.02 -42.38
N GLU A 385 -0.10 2.51 -43.12
CA GLU A 385 0.79 3.31 -43.98
C GLU A 385 0.04 3.99 -45.13
N GLU A 386 -0.95 3.30 -45.73
CA GLU A 386 -1.83 3.88 -46.75
C GLU A 386 -2.67 5.03 -46.18
N MET A 387 -3.15 4.89 -44.94
CA MET A 387 -3.90 5.95 -44.27
C MET A 387 -3.00 7.11 -43.82
N GLU A 388 -1.77 6.87 -43.37
CA GLU A 388 -0.81 7.93 -43.05
C GLU A 388 -0.42 8.76 -44.28
N SER A 389 -0.33 8.10 -45.45
CA SER A 389 0.04 8.74 -46.72
C SER A 389 -1.16 9.33 -47.49
N CYS A 390 -2.40 9.14 -47.03
CA CYS A 390 -3.58 9.56 -47.79
C CYS A 390 -3.70 11.09 -47.93
N GLY A 391 -3.19 11.86 -46.96
CA GLY A 391 -3.16 13.32 -46.97
C GLY A 391 -4.53 14.01 -46.97
N VAL A 392 -5.64 13.27 -46.82
CA VAL A 392 -6.99 13.85 -46.82
C VAL A 392 -7.40 14.32 -45.42
N ARG A 393 -8.39 15.22 -45.37
CA ARG A 393 -9.04 15.62 -44.12
C ARG A 393 -10.52 15.31 -44.18
N VAL A 394 -11.07 14.96 -43.03
CA VAL A 394 -12.51 14.72 -42.86
C VAL A 394 -13.08 15.71 -41.87
N PHE A 395 -14.39 15.91 -41.91
CA PHE A 395 -15.11 16.68 -40.90
C PHE A 395 -16.38 15.94 -40.49
N CYS A 396 -16.84 16.19 -39.25
CA CYS A 396 -18.08 15.62 -38.76
C CYS A 396 -19.27 16.43 -39.26
N SER A 397 -20.08 15.83 -40.14
CA SER A 397 -21.25 16.47 -40.74
C SER A 397 -22.41 16.73 -39.76
N ASP A 398 -22.46 16.00 -38.65
CA ASP A 398 -23.46 16.21 -37.60
C ASP A 398 -23.12 17.40 -36.67
N CYS A 399 -21.83 17.77 -36.57
CA CYS A 399 -21.32 18.69 -35.55
C CYS A 399 -21.12 20.13 -36.07
N LEU A 400 -22.09 20.63 -36.84
CA LEU A 400 -22.03 21.91 -37.59
C LEU A 400 -21.68 23.16 -36.75
N ARG A 401 -21.78 23.11 -35.41
CA ARG A 401 -21.38 24.24 -34.56
C ARG A 401 -19.87 24.34 -34.29
N HIS A 402 -19.08 23.30 -34.54
CA HIS A 402 -17.64 23.26 -34.31
C HIS A 402 -16.97 22.40 -35.39
N CYS A 403 -17.15 22.76 -36.66
CA CYS A 403 -16.52 22.00 -37.74
C CYS A 403 -15.00 22.18 -37.69
N GLU A 404 -14.28 21.07 -37.65
CA GLU A 404 -12.83 21.01 -37.66
C GLU A 404 -12.39 20.13 -38.84
N ALA A 405 -11.32 20.52 -39.52
CA ALA A 405 -10.59 19.62 -40.42
C ALA A 405 -9.81 18.64 -39.54
N LEU A 406 -10.11 17.36 -39.68
CA LEU A 406 -9.56 16.31 -38.85
C LEU A 406 -8.71 15.38 -39.71
N ASP A 407 -7.52 15.06 -39.21
CA ASP A 407 -6.80 13.88 -39.62
C ASP A 407 -7.60 12.61 -39.30
N TRP A 408 -7.38 11.54 -40.06
CA TRP A 408 -8.13 10.29 -39.92
C TRP A 408 -7.97 9.68 -38.52
N LYS A 409 -6.78 9.75 -37.90
CA LYS A 409 -6.55 9.22 -36.54
C LYS A 409 -7.34 9.99 -35.50
N MET A 410 -7.39 11.31 -35.66
CA MET A 410 -8.17 12.18 -34.78
C MET A 410 -9.66 11.87 -34.88
N ALA A 411 -10.18 11.80 -36.11
CA ALA A 411 -11.59 11.49 -36.35
C ALA A 411 -11.97 10.09 -35.83
N ALA A 412 -11.07 9.11 -35.95
CA ALA A 412 -11.28 7.76 -35.45
C ALA A 412 -11.31 7.69 -33.91
N ARG A 413 -10.59 8.58 -33.20
CA ARG A 413 -10.55 8.60 -31.73
C ARG A 413 -11.79 9.27 -31.13
N SER A 414 -12.25 8.76 -29.98
CA SER A 414 -13.42 9.29 -29.26
C SER A 414 -13.20 10.67 -28.60
N GLN A 415 -12.03 11.28 -28.76
CA GLN A 415 -11.64 12.52 -28.06
C GLN A 415 -12.02 13.81 -28.80
N VAL A 416 -12.52 13.72 -30.03
CA VAL A 416 -13.04 14.89 -30.77
C VAL A 416 -14.29 15.42 -30.08
N ARG A 417 -14.38 16.75 -29.92
CA ARG A 417 -15.53 17.41 -29.29
C ARG A 417 -16.76 17.29 -30.19
N HIS A 418 -17.56 16.26 -29.94
CA HIS A 418 -18.86 16.13 -30.59
C HIS A 418 -19.98 16.75 -29.74
N GLN A 419 -21.06 17.14 -30.40
CA GLN A 419 -22.30 17.50 -29.73
C GLN A 419 -22.95 16.24 -29.13
N THR A 420 -23.66 16.40 -28.02
CA THR A 420 -24.47 15.33 -27.42
C THR A 420 -25.45 14.79 -28.45
N GLY A 421 -25.43 13.48 -28.70
CA GLY A 421 -26.30 12.81 -29.70
C GLY A 421 -25.72 12.73 -31.13
N CYS A 422 -24.47 13.15 -31.35
CA CYS A 422 -23.78 13.00 -32.62
C CYS A 422 -23.62 11.51 -33.02
N SER A 423 -24.02 11.17 -34.25
CA SER A 423 -23.82 9.83 -34.84
C SER A 423 -22.40 9.56 -35.35
N ALA A 424 -21.52 10.56 -35.28
CA ALA A 424 -20.16 10.54 -35.81
C ALA A 424 -20.13 10.30 -37.34
N SER A 425 -21.01 10.97 -38.07
CA SER A 425 -21.06 10.92 -39.53
C SER A 425 -19.96 11.79 -40.15
N PHE A 426 -18.91 11.16 -40.68
CA PHE A 426 -17.78 11.85 -41.31
C PHE A 426 -17.96 12.01 -42.82
N LYS A 427 -17.48 13.13 -43.35
CA LYS A 427 -17.41 13.40 -44.79
C LYS A 427 -16.03 13.90 -45.17
N LEU A 428 -15.62 13.58 -46.40
CA LEU A 428 -14.39 14.08 -46.99
C LEU A 428 -14.46 15.61 -47.16
N LEU A 429 -13.41 16.30 -46.74
CA LEU A 429 -13.22 17.72 -47.04
C LEU A 429 -12.74 17.86 -48.49
N ASN A 430 -13.23 18.87 -49.22
CA ASN A 430 -12.81 19.07 -50.61
C ASN A 430 -11.28 19.31 -50.72
N ALA A 431 -10.72 19.16 -51.92
CA ALA A 431 -9.27 19.26 -52.13
C ALA A 431 -8.70 20.65 -51.80
N GLU A 432 -9.43 21.73 -52.11
CA GLU A 432 -8.98 23.10 -51.87
C GLU A 432 -8.89 23.41 -50.35
N ASP A 433 -9.92 23.04 -49.61
CA ASP A 433 -10.02 23.23 -48.17
C ASP A 433 -9.08 22.28 -47.42
N THR A 434 -8.86 21.06 -47.94
CA THR A 434 -7.82 20.14 -47.43
C THR A 434 -6.43 20.74 -47.58
N ALA A 435 -6.10 21.30 -48.74
CA ALA A 435 -4.79 21.95 -48.95
C ALA A 435 -4.58 23.12 -47.98
N LYS A 436 -5.61 23.95 -47.74
CA LYS A 436 -5.56 25.02 -46.74
C LYS A 436 -5.38 24.48 -45.32
N ALA A 437 -6.07 23.40 -44.95
CA ALA A 437 -5.92 22.78 -43.65
C ALA A 437 -4.49 22.28 -43.44
N LEU A 438 -3.91 21.57 -44.42
CA LEU A 438 -2.52 21.10 -44.37
C LEU A 438 -1.50 22.25 -44.25
N GLU A 439 -1.72 23.35 -44.99
CA GLU A 439 -0.87 24.56 -44.87
C GLU A 439 -0.93 25.14 -43.45
N LEU A 440 -2.13 25.24 -42.87
CA LEU A 440 -2.32 25.76 -41.52
C LEU A 440 -1.78 24.81 -40.44
N GLU A 441 -1.89 23.49 -40.63
CA GLU A 441 -1.28 22.48 -39.77
C GLU A 441 0.25 22.62 -39.79
N ALA A 442 0.85 22.76 -40.98
CA ALA A 442 2.29 22.99 -41.13
C ALA A 442 2.73 24.32 -40.50
N PHE A 443 1.92 25.38 -40.65
CA PHE A 443 2.16 26.66 -39.98
C PHE A 443 2.09 26.54 -38.46
N GLN A 444 1.09 25.84 -37.91
CA GLN A 444 1.00 25.58 -36.49
C GLN A 444 2.19 24.76 -36.00
N TRP A 445 2.59 23.74 -36.76
CA TRP A 445 3.74 22.91 -36.45
C TRP A 445 5.05 23.70 -36.44
N SER A 446 5.23 24.69 -37.31
CA SER A 446 6.45 25.51 -37.33
C SER A 446 6.54 26.54 -36.21
N GLN A 447 5.47 26.77 -35.42
CA GLN A 447 5.49 27.76 -34.34
C GLN A 447 6.40 27.32 -33.16
N PRO A 448 7.33 28.18 -32.68
CA PRO A 448 8.19 27.87 -31.54
C PRO A 448 7.44 27.54 -30.24
N ALA A 449 6.26 28.13 -30.03
CA ALA A 449 5.42 27.84 -28.87
C ALA A 449 4.92 26.39 -28.86
N ASN A 450 4.68 25.81 -30.05
CA ASN A 450 4.25 24.43 -30.20
C ASN A 450 5.44 23.46 -30.17
N ALA A 451 6.66 23.92 -30.43
CA ALA A 451 7.88 23.11 -30.25
C ALA A 451 8.01 22.58 -28.82
N ARG A 452 7.79 23.43 -27.80
CA ARG A 452 7.84 23.03 -26.39
C ARG A 452 6.72 22.04 -26.00
N LEU A 453 5.57 22.11 -26.65
CA LEU A 453 4.47 21.16 -26.43
C LEU A 453 4.80 19.78 -27.02
N ARG A 454 5.59 19.71 -28.10
CA ARG A 454 6.13 18.45 -28.62
C ARG A 454 7.01 17.81 -27.57
N ASP A 455 8.02 18.53 -27.08
CA ASP A 455 8.99 17.98 -26.11
C ASP A 455 8.34 17.58 -24.76
N ALA A 456 7.26 18.28 -24.36
CA ALA A 456 6.54 18.00 -23.13
C ALA A 456 5.75 16.69 -23.17
N ASN A 457 5.26 16.28 -24.35
CA ASN A 457 4.47 15.06 -24.52
C ASN A 457 5.27 13.89 -25.08
N THR A 458 6.39 14.16 -25.77
CA THR A 458 7.31 13.13 -26.24
C THR A 458 7.97 12.44 -25.05
N VAL A 459 7.92 11.11 -25.04
CA VAL A 459 8.66 10.24 -24.13
C VAL A 459 10.02 9.95 -24.76
N TYR A 460 11.08 10.14 -23.99
CA TYR A 460 12.46 9.84 -24.38
C TYR A 460 12.99 8.71 -23.51
N GLY A 461 13.76 7.80 -24.11
CA GLY A 461 14.47 6.74 -23.40
C GLY A 461 15.91 7.16 -23.14
N CYS A 462 16.46 6.80 -21.97
CA CYS A 462 17.84 7.04 -21.64
C CYS A 462 18.77 6.11 -22.43
N ARG A 463 19.93 6.61 -22.90
CA ARG A 463 20.94 5.80 -23.60
C ARG A 463 21.87 5.04 -22.66
N HIS A 464 21.82 5.36 -21.36
CA HIS A 464 22.72 4.83 -20.33
C HIS A 464 22.04 3.84 -19.38
N CYS A 465 20.72 3.93 -19.24
CA CYS A 465 19.92 2.97 -18.46
C CYS A 465 18.53 2.73 -19.07
N HIS A 466 17.76 1.87 -18.44
CA HIS A 466 16.38 1.55 -18.83
C HIS A 466 15.33 2.62 -18.45
N ASP A 467 15.72 3.80 -17.97
CA ASP A 467 14.75 4.84 -17.60
C ASP A 467 14.21 5.57 -18.83
N ARG A 468 13.01 6.12 -18.69
CA ARG A 468 12.38 6.95 -19.71
C ARG A 468 11.49 8.00 -19.06
N ASP A 469 11.44 9.18 -19.66
CA ASP A 469 10.60 10.26 -19.18
C ASP A 469 10.35 11.29 -20.30
N HIS A 470 9.52 12.29 -20.00
CA HIS A 470 9.27 13.42 -20.89
C HIS A 470 10.46 14.39 -20.90
N GLY A 471 10.57 15.24 -21.94
CA GLY A 471 11.79 15.98 -22.28
C GLY A 471 12.53 16.68 -21.11
N LYS A 472 11.84 17.40 -20.23
CA LYS A 472 12.52 18.08 -19.10
C LYS A 472 12.96 17.16 -17.96
N TYR A 473 12.36 15.98 -17.87
CA TYR A 473 12.63 15.02 -16.81
C TYR A 473 13.71 14.03 -17.23
N ILE A 474 13.77 13.65 -18.51
CA ILE A 474 14.86 12.81 -19.01
C ILE A 474 16.21 13.52 -18.91
N THR A 475 16.25 14.84 -19.11
CA THR A 475 17.46 15.65 -18.93
C THR A 475 17.88 15.70 -17.46
N TRP A 476 16.91 15.86 -16.56
CA TRP A 476 17.15 15.81 -15.12
C TRP A 476 17.66 14.43 -14.68
N HIS A 477 17.05 13.34 -15.15
CA HIS A 477 17.50 11.98 -14.92
C HIS A 477 18.96 11.80 -15.36
N SER A 478 19.28 12.15 -16.61
CA SER A 478 20.64 12.04 -17.14
C SER A 478 21.67 12.87 -16.35
N ALA A 479 21.29 14.05 -15.86
CA ALA A 479 22.17 14.87 -15.03
C ALA A 479 22.40 14.26 -13.64
N MET A 480 21.36 13.71 -13.01
CA MET A 480 21.42 13.21 -11.63
C MET A 480 21.97 11.79 -11.52
N GLU A 481 21.54 10.90 -12.41
CA GLU A 481 21.86 9.46 -12.36
C GLU A 481 23.11 9.11 -13.17
N HIS A 482 23.47 9.96 -14.16
CA HIS A 482 24.58 9.70 -15.09
C HIS A 482 25.61 10.84 -15.17
N PHE A 483 25.45 11.90 -14.37
CA PHE A 483 26.40 13.02 -14.28
C PHE A 483 26.67 13.72 -15.62
N ILE A 484 25.66 13.80 -16.49
CA ILE A 484 25.76 14.43 -17.81
C ILE A 484 25.54 15.95 -17.67
N GLU A 485 26.62 16.74 -17.80
CA GLU A 485 26.64 18.17 -17.43
C GLU A 485 25.91 19.13 -18.39
N ASP A 486 25.85 18.82 -19.69
CA ASP A 486 25.11 19.61 -20.69
C ASP A 486 23.75 18.95 -20.98
N VAL A 487 22.68 19.64 -20.61
CA VAL A 487 21.30 19.12 -20.50
C VAL A 487 20.37 19.62 -21.61
N THR A 488 20.92 20.19 -22.68
CA THR A 488 20.09 20.63 -23.82
C THR A 488 19.71 19.43 -24.71
N ILE A 489 18.39 19.24 -24.93
CA ILE A 489 17.82 18.08 -25.68
C ILE A 489 18.32 18.05 -27.15
N ASP A 490 18.59 19.21 -27.72
CA ASP A 490 18.96 19.31 -29.14
C ASP A 490 20.44 18.97 -29.39
N ALA A 491 21.32 19.14 -28.40
CA ALA A 491 22.76 18.92 -28.57
C ALA A 491 23.19 17.46 -28.39
N LYS A 492 22.36 16.63 -27.75
CA LYS A 492 22.73 15.24 -27.36
C LYS A 492 21.68 14.19 -27.73
N PHE A 493 20.78 14.54 -28.64
CA PHE A 493 19.83 13.62 -29.24
C PHE A 493 20.56 12.46 -29.93
N ASP A 494 20.12 11.23 -29.67
CA ASP A 494 20.71 9.95 -30.10
C ASP A 494 22.08 9.59 -29.48
N VAL A 495 22.64 10.48 -28.65
CA VAL A 495 23.86 10.25 -27.87
C VAL A 495 23.53 9.86 -26.43
N ASP A 496 22.68 10.65 -25.75
CA ASP A 496 22.32 10.43 -24.33
C ASP A 496 20.87 9.99 -24.13
N TYR A 497 20.02 10.20 -25.13
CA TYR A 497 18.62 9.79 -25.15
C TYR A 497 18.10 9.65 -26.58
N TYR A 498 17.06 8.85 -26.76
CA TYR A 498 16.40 8.60 -28.05
C TYR A 498 14.88 8.76 -27.89
N VAL A 499 14.15 8.89 -29.01
CA VAL A 499 12.69 8.88 -28.98
C VAL A 499 12.22 7.47 -28.66
N HIS A 500 11.65 7.30 -27.46
CA HIS A 500 11.18 6.01 -26.98
C HIS A 500 9.99 5.52 -27.81
N THR A 501 9.81 4.21 -27.96
CA THR A 501 8.75 3.67 -28.85
C THR A 501 7.32 3.82 -28.31
N ASP A 502 7.13 3.94 -26.99
CA ASP A 502 5.84 4.24 -26.31
C ASP A 502 5.38 5.73 -26.43
N ASN A 503 5.47 6.30 -27.63
CA ASN A 503 5.00 7.65 -27.95
C ASN A 503 3.68 7.61 -28.72
N GLU A 504 2.72 8.48 -28.37
CA GLU A 504 1.47 8.60 -29.13
C GLU A 504 1.76 8.91 -30.61
N PRO A 505 1.00 8.32 -31.56
CA PRO A 505 1.16 8.68 -32.96
C PRO A 505 0.91 10.17 -33.10
N TYR A 506 1.73 10.82 -33.92
CA TYR A 506 1.59 12.23 -34.17
C TYR A 506 0.18 12.54 -34.72
N MET A 507 -0.50 13.47 -34.05
CA MET A 507 -1.80 14.00 -34.48
C MET A 507 -1.68 15.52 -34.57
N PRO A 508 -1.90 16.12 -35.76
CA PRO A 508 -1.89 17.57 -35.89
C PRO A 508 -3.03 18.17 -35.06
N THR A 509 -2.88 19.42 -34.59
CA THR A 509 -4.00 20.10 -33.93
C THR A 509 -5.10 20.37 -34.97
N PRO A 510 -6.38 20.10 -34.68
CA PRO A 510 -7.46 20.32 -35.63
C PRO A 510 -7.55 21.78 -36.07
N ILE A 511 -7.75 21.99 -37.37
CA ILE A 511 -7.96 23.30 -37.96
C ILE A 511 -9.45 23.62 -37.93
N ARG A 512 -9.84 24.72 -37.28
CA ARG A 512 -11.25 25.13 -37.25
C ARG A 512 -11.70 25.64 -38.60
N ILE A 513 -12.87 25.18 -39.03
CA ILE A 513 -13.49 25.57 -40.29
C ILE A 513 -14.84 26.21 -39.99
N TYR A 514 -15.10 27.39 -40.58
CA TYR A 514 -16.37 28.09 -40.45
C TYR A 514 -17.20 28.01 -41.73
N SER A 515 -18.52 27.89 -41.59
CA SER A 515 -19.46 28.17 -42.67
C SER A 515 -19.39 29.65 -43.07
N GLN A 516 -19.58 29.99 -44.35
CA GLN A 516 -19.52 31.38 -44.86
C GLN A 516 -20.34 32.38 -44.02
N GLY A 517 -21.53 32.00 -43.55
CA GLY A 517 -22.42 32.86 -42.76
C GLY A 517 -21.93 33.25 -41.35
N ARG A 518 -20.91 32.58 -40.80
CA ARG A 518 -20.45 32.79 -39.41
C ARG A 518 -19.35 33.84 -39.25
N ARG A 519 -18.57 34.13 -40.30
CA ARG A 519 -17.45 35.08 -40.17
C ARG A 519 -17.93 36.50 -39.83
N GLN A 520 -19.20 36.81 -40.13
CA GLN A 520 -19.82 38.11 -39.86
C GLN A 520 -20.47 38.25 -38.47
N ALA A 521 -20.69 37.15 -37.72
CA ALA A 521 -21.47 37.17 -36.47
C ALA A 521 -20.63 37.00 -35.18
N SER A 522 -19.33 36.72 -35.29
CA SER A 522 -18.52 36.35 -34.13
C SER A 522 -17.60 37.50 -33.68
N LYS A 523 -17.98 38.22 -32.62
CA LYS A 523 -17.00 38.82 -31.71
C LYS A 523 -16.26 37.66 -31.05
N LEU A 524 -15.11 37.25 -31.61
CA LEU A 524 -14.24 36.23 -31.02
C LEU A 524 -13.65 36.79 -29.71
N ALA A 525 -14.29 36.46 -28.59
CA ALA A 525 -13.73 36.69 -27.27
C ALA A 525 -12.61 35.68 -27.01
N THR A 526 -11.38 36.19 -26.90
CA THR A 526 -10.24 35.65 -26.14
C THR A 526 -9.88 34.16 -26.32
N ASN A 527 -8.89 33.87 -27.17
CA ASN A 527 -7.61 33.26 -26.76
C ASN A 527 -6.66 33.05 -27.95
N ALA A 528 -5.43 33.56 -27.80
CA ALA A 528 -4.23 33.39 -28.62
C ALA A 528 -4.38 33.64 -30.16
N ALA A 529 -3.73 34.69 -30.66
CA ALA A 529 -3.66 35.06 -32.09
C ALA A 529 -3.26 33.91 -33.05
N VAL A 530 -2.69 32.82 -32.54
CA VAL A 530 -2.39 31.60 -33.30
C VAL A 530 -3.64 30.78 -33.62
N GLN A 531 -4.62 30.67 -32.70
CA GLN A 531 -5.88 29.96 -32.96
C GLN A 531 -6.78 30.71 -33.95
N GLU A 532 -6.72 32.04 -33.96
CA GLU A 532 -7.50 32.88 -34.87
C GLU A 532 -6.94 32.84 -36.30
N LYS A 533 -5.61 32.78 -36.45
CA LYS A 533 -4.93 32.61 -37.75
C LYS A 533 -5.04 31.20 -38.33
N ALA A 534 -5.24 30.19 -37.48
CA ALA A 534 -5.34 28.80 -37.89
C ALA A 534 -6.78 28.34 -38.18
N ALA A 535 -7.61 29.24 -38.69
CA ALA A 535 -8.99 28.92 -39.06
C ALA A 535 -9.37 29.61 -40.39
N PHE A 536 -10.22 28.96 -41.18
CA PHE A 536 -10.65 29.50 -42.47
C PHE A 536 -12.13 29.21 -42.76
N VAL A 537 -12.63 29.77 -43.86
CA VAL A 537 -14.01 29.56 -44.32
C VAL A 537 -14.00 28.50 -45.42
N SER A 538 -14.77 27.44 -45.24
CA SER A 538 -14.92 26.38 -46.24
C SER A 538 -16.09 26.64 -47.16
N SER A 539 -15.96 26.21 -48.41
CA SER A 539 -17.04 26.18 -49.40
C SER A 539 -17.90 24.90 -49.31
N SER A 540 -17.50 23.92 -48.51
CA SER A 540 -18.12 22.59 -48.36
C SER A 540 -19.09 22.46 -47.17
N ILE A 541 -19.15 23.48 -46.31
CA ILE A 541 -19.94 23.53 -45.05
C ILE A 541 -21.00 24.61 -45.17
#